data_AF-A0A3C1F738-F1
#
_entry.id   AF-A0A3C1F738-F1
#
_cell.length_a   1.000
_cell.length_b   1.000
_cell.length_c   1.000
_cell.angle_alpha   90.00
_cell.angle_beta   90.00
_cell.angle_gamma   90.00
#
_symmetry.space_group_name_H-M   'P 1'
#
loop_
_entity.id
_entity.type
_entity.pdbx_description
1 polymer ?
#
loop_
_entity_poly.entity_id
_entity_poly.type
_entity_poly.pdbx_seq_one_letter_code
_entity_poly.pdbx_strand_id
1 'polypeptide(L)'
;HRQPQELGDIAAFYQAFGLRASFASHERVDHIATECEFLHYLLYKHACAVDEEAAEHAQVCDAATRQFLADHLGRWGPAFCLRLSRAAGSGIEGAAATMVLGWLSQECARMGVPLGSCDLPLRSPTEQDAVGCAACALPQGKPANGC
;
A
#
# COMPACT_ATOMS: atom_id res chain seq x y z
N HIS A 1 -15.25 8.97 -3.31
CA HIS A 1 -14.14 8.97 -4.29
C HIS A 1 -12.81 9.26 -3.58
N ARG A 2 -12.04 8.23 -3.19
CA ARG A 2 -10.75 8.39 -2.44
C ARG A 2 -9.51 7.78 -3.13
N GLN A 3 -9.67 6.98 -4.18
CA GLN A 3 -8.58 6.16 -4.73
C GLN A 3 -7.38 6.94 -5.31
N PRO A 4 -7.53 8.06 -6.07
CA PRO A 4 -6.36 8.76 -6.59
C PRO A 4 -5.56 9.47 -5.50
N GLN A 5 -6.19 9.88 -4.40
CA GLN A 5 -5.52 10.54 -3.28
C GLN A 5 -4.73 9.54 -2.43
N GLU A 6 -5.28 8.34 -2.18
CA GLU A 6 -4.60 7.25 -1.47
C GLU A 6 -3.33 6.78 -2.22
N LEU A 7 -3.38 6.63 -3.55
CA LEU A 7 -2.20 6.24 -4.34
C LEU A 7 -1.13 7.34 -4.38
N GLY A 8 -1.54 8.61 -4.40
CA GLY A 8 -0.61 9.74 -4.33
C GLY A 8 0.11 9.81 -2.97
N ASP A 9 -0.60 9.50 -1.90
CA ASP A 9 -0.06 9.46 -0.54
C ASP A 9 1.02 8.37 -0.38
N ILE A 10 0.72 7.14 -0.84
CA ILE A 10 1.70 6.04 -0.85
C ILE A 10 2.94 6.41 -1.68
N ALA A 11 2.75 7.01 -2.85
CA ALA A 11 3.87 7.45 -3.69
C ALA A 11 4.70 8.56 -3.03
N ALA A 12 4.09 9.43 -2.21
CA ALA A 12 4.79 10.46 -1.46
C ALA A 12 5.67 9.86 -0.35
N PHE A 13 5.21 8.80 0.34
CA PHE A 13 6.05 8.04 1.28
C PHE A 13 7.31 7.51 0.59
N TYR A 14 7.17 6.87 -0.58
CA TYR A 14 8.32 6.34 -1.31
C TYR A 14 9.30 7.46 -1.67
N GLN A 15 8.80 8.58 -2.19
CA GLN A 15 9.63 9.71 -2.61
C GLN A 15 10.33 10.39 -1.44
N ALA A 16 9.69 10.51 -0.26
CA ALA A 16 10.30 11.07 0.94
C ALA A 16 11.57 10.31 1.37
N PHE A 17 11.67 9.03 0.98
CA PHE A 17 12.81 8.17 1.24
C PHE A 17 13.71 7.96 0.00
N GLY A 18 13.49 8.74 -1.06
CA GLY A 18 14.29 8.68 -2.30
C GLY A 18 13.96 7.51 -3.22
N LEU A 19 12.85 6.82 -2.98
CA LEU A 19 12.39 5.68 -3.77
C LEU A 19 11.37 6.11 -4.84
N ARG A 20 11.27 5.30 -5.89
CA ARG A 20 10.24 5.42 -6.93
C ARG A 20 9.76 4.02 -7.28
N ALA A 21 8.44 3.85 -7.40
CA ALA A 21 7.89 2.61 -7.91
C ALA A 21 8.37 2.38 -9.36
N SER A 22 8.79 1.15 -9.65
CA SER A 22 9.24 0.79 -10.99
C SER A 22 8.06 0.74 -11.94
N PHE A 23 8.08 1.55 -12.99
CA PHE A 23 7.09 1.49 -14.06
C PHE A 23 7.26 0.23 -14.94
N ALA A 24 8.43 -0.41 -14.91
CA ALA A 24 8.71 -1.58 -15.74
C ALA A 24 7.99 -2.85 -15.24
N SER A 25 7.79 -2.98 -13.93
CA SER A 25 7.13 -4.14 -13.33
C SER A 25 5.61 -4.12 -13.49
N HIS A 26 5.00 -3.02 -13.96
CA HIS A 26 3.55 -2.80 -13.99
C HIS A 26 2.83 -3.03 -12.64
N GLU A 27 3.60 -3.10 -11.54
CA GLU A 27 3.06 -3.38 -10.22
C GLU A 27 2.46 -2.10 -9.62
N ARG A 28 1.30 -2.23 -8.97
CA ARG A 28 0.62 -1.07 -8.40
C ARG A 28 1.33 -0.60 -7.13
N VAL A 29 1.35 0.71 -6.89
CA VAL A 29 1.99 1.27 -5.69
C VAL A 29 1.35 0.78 -4.38
N ASP A 30 0.07 0.41 -4.39
CA ASP A 30 -0.68 -0.16 -3.27
C ASP A 30 -0.68 -1.71 -3.28
N HIS A 31 0.18 -2.34 -4.08
CA HIS A 31 0.30 -3.78 -4.06
C HIS A 31 0.98 -4.23 -2.75
N ILE A 32 0.47 -5.30 -2.13
CA ILE A 32 0.99 -5.78 -0.83
C ILE A 32 2.50 -6.03 -0.85
N ALA A 33 3.03 -6.58 -1.95
CA ALA A 33 4.45 -6.82 -2.07
C ALA A 33 5.27 -5.51 -2.07
N THR A 34 4.77 -4.48 -2.75
CA THR A 34 5.41 -3.16 -2.83
C THR A 34 5.34 -2.44 -1.47
N GLU A 35 4.21 -2.49 -0.79
CA GLU A 35 4.08 -1.95 0.57
C GLU A 35 4.98 -2.67 1.58
N CYS A 36 5.08 -4.01 1.50
CA CYS A 36 6.00 -4.80 2.31
C CYS A 36 7.48 -4.48 2.02
N GLU A 37 7.85 -4.31 0.75
CA GLU A 37 9.21 -3.92 0.36
C GLU A 37 9.60 -2.56 0.94
N PHE A 38 8.67 -1.60 0.91
CA PHE A 38 8.91 -0.30 1.53
C PHE A 38 9.10 -0.39 3.04
N LEU A 39 8.27 -1.18 3.74
CA LEU A 39 8.42 -1.39 5.18
C LEU A 39 9.75 -2.09 5.51
N HIS A 40 10.16 -3.08 4.70
CA HIS A 40 11.48 -3.69 4.83
C HIS A 40 12.59 -2.65 4.68
N TYR A 41 12.51 -1.77 3.68
CA TYR A 41 13.48 -0.70 3.47
C TYR A 41 13.57 0.26 4.67
N LEU A 42 12.43 0.67 5.24
CA LEU A 42 12.41 1.53 6.44
C LEU A 42 13.06 0.86 7.65
N LEU A 43 12.73 -0.40 7.91
CA LEU A 43 13.31 -1.16 9.01
C LEU A 43 14.82 -1.38 8.83
N TYR A 44 15.27 -1.61 7.59
CA TYR A 44 16.68 -1.70 7.28
C TYR A 44 17.42 -0.38 7.56
N LYS A 45 16.88 0.77 7.08
CA LYS A 45 17.47 2.08 7.39
C LYS A 45 17.48 2.39 8.87
N HIS A 46 16.42 2.01 9.60
CA HIS A 46 16.37 2.14 11.05
C HIS A 46 17.53 1.37 11.70
N ALA A 47 17.74 0.10 11.31
CA ALA A 47 18.83 -0.71 11.84
C ALA A 47 20.20 -0.07 11.55
N CYS A 48 20.45 0.40 10.33
CA CYS A 48 21.70 1.11 10.00
C CYS A 48 21.86 2.39 10.85
N ALA A 49 20.81 3.17 11.04
CA ALA A 49 20.86 4.38 11.85
C ALA A 49 21.15 4.08 13.34
N VAL A 50 20.67 2.95 13.86
CA VAL A 50 21.01 2.49 15.21
C VAL A 50 22.49 2.10 15.30
N ASP A 51 22.99 1.33 14.33
CA ASP A 51 24.40 0.91 14.29
C ASP A 51 25.36 2.09 14.14
N GLU A 52 24.94 3.15 13.44
CA GLU A 52 25.71 4.39 13.24
C GLU A 52 25.53 5.42 14.38
N GLU A 53 24.78 5.08 15.45
CA GLU A 53 24.42 5.98 16.54
C GLU A 53 23.69 7.27 16.09
N ALA A 54 23.06 7.24 14.91
CA ALA A 54 22.32 8.34 14.31
C ALA A 54 20.86 8.37 14.80
N ALA A 55 20.66 8.71 16.07
CA ALA A 55 19.35 8.66 16.75
C ALA A 55 18.23 9.41 16.00
N GLU A 56 18.51 10.57 15.42
CA GLU A 56 17.53 11.34 14.65
C GLU A 56 17.03 10.58 13.41
N HIS A 57 17.93 9.90 12.69
CA HIS A 57 17.56 9.11 11.51
C HIS A 57 16.74 7.87 11.90
N ALA A 58 17.07 7.22 13.01
CA ALA A 58 16.29 6.11 13.54
C ALA A 58 14.86 6.57 13.88
N GLN A 59 14.71 7.72 14.56
CA GLN A 59 13.40 8.31 14.88
C GLN A 59 12.58 8.64 13.63
N VAL A 60 13.20 9.14 12.56
CA VAL A 60 12.52 9.39 11.28
C VAL A 60 11.98 8.09 10.67
N CYS A 61 12.76 7.01 10.69
CA CYS A 61 12.33 5.71 10.16
C CYS A 61 11.19 5.12 10.99
N ASP A 62 11.25 5.21 12.31
CA ASP A 62 10.18 4.77 13.21
C ASP A 62 8.89 5.56 13.02
N ALA A 63 8.98 6.89 12.90
CA ALA A 63 7.83 7.75 12.64
C ALA A 63 7.17 7.42 11.30
N ALA A 64 7.97 7.26 10.23
CA ALA A 64 7.45 6.91 8.92
C ALA A 64 6.82 5.51 8.90
N THR A 65 7.43 4.52 9.55
CA THR A 65 6.89 3.15 9.63
C THR A 65 5.55 3.15 10.36
N ARG A 66 5.47 3.84 11.51
CA ARG A 66 4.24 4.00 12.28
C ARG A 66 3.13 4.62 11.45
N GLN A 67 3.43 5.71 10.75
CA GLN A 67 2.43 6.43 9.95
C GLN A 67 1.98 5.56 8.76
N PHE A 68 2.92 4.91 8.07
CA PHE A 68 2.60 4.04 6.94
C PHE A 68 1.72 2.86 7.36
N LEU A 69 1.99 2.24 8.52
CA LEU A 69 1.13 1.18 9.06
C LEU A 69 -0.27 1.70 9.42
N ALA A 70 -0.37 2.88 10.02
CA ALA A 70 -1.65 3.46 10.43
C ALA A 70 -2.55 3.81 9.25
N ASP A 71 -1.96 4.36 8.18
CA ASP A 71 -2.70 4.91 7.05
C ASP A 71 -2.88 3.89 5.91
N HIS A 72 -1.95 2.94 5.76
CA HIS A 72 -1.89 1.99 4.65
C HIS A 72 -1.90 0.52 5.10
N LEU A 73 -0.78 -0.22 5.01
CA LEU A 73 -0.77 -1.68 5.11
C LEU A 73 -1.42 -2.23 6.39
N GLY A 74 -1.24 -1.57 7.54
CA GLY A 74 -1.84 -1.99 8.81
C GLY A 74 -3.36 -1.82 8.86
N ARG A 75 -3.93 -0.98 7.99
CA ARG A 75 -5.37 -0.70 7.93
C ARG A 75 -6.15 -1.74 7.12
N TRP A 76 -5.63 -2.19 5.98
CA TRP A 76 -6.33 -3.11 5.09
C TRP A 76 -5.70 -4.51 5.01
N GLY A 77 -4.39 -4.61 5.29
CA GLY A 77 -3.62 -5.85 5.26
C GLY A 77 -4.24 -6.98 6.08
N PRO A 78 -4.79 -6.76 7.29
CA PRO A 78 -5.39 -7.82 8.08
C PRO A 78 -6.52 -8.57 7.37
N ALA A 79 -7.49 -7.82 6.81
CA ALA A 79 -8.60 -8.40 6.06
C ALA A 79 -8.13 -9.12 4.79
N PHE A 80 -7.14 -8.55 4.08
CA PHE A 80 -6.57 -9.16 2.89
C PHE A 80 -5.89 -10.49 3.23
N CYS A 81 -4.97 -10.50 4.20
CA CYS A 81 -4.22 -11.69 4.59
C CYS A 81 -5.15 -12.80 5.10
N LEU A 82 -6.19 -12.46 5.88
CA LEU A 82 -7.15 -13.46 6.36
C LEU A 82 -7.98 -14.08 5.22
N ARG A 83 -8.32 -13.29 4.18
CA ARG A 83 -9.01 -13.82 2.99
C ARG A 83 -8.09 -14.66 2.13
N LEU A 84 -6.86 -14.20 1.90
CA LEU A 84 -5.87 -14.92 1.12
C LEU A 84 -5.53 -16.27 1.76
N SER A 85 -5.33 -16.32 3.08
CA SER A 85 -5.06 -17.58 3.79
C SER A 85 -6.21 -18.57 3.67
N ARG A 86 -7.46 -18.10 3.76
CA ARG A 86 -8.65 -18.95 3.58
C ARG A 86 -8.80 -19.44 2.14
N ALA A 87 -8.51 -18.59 1.15
CA ALA A 87 -8.66 -18.93 -0.27
C ALA A 87 -7.55 -19.86 -0.78
N ALA A 88 -6.30 -19.62 -0.36
CA ALA A 88 -5.13 -20.39 -0.79
C ALA A 88 -4.90 -21.67 0.06
N GLY A 89 -5.54 -21.79 1.22
CA GLY A 89 -5.37 -22.94 2.12
C GLY A 89 -3.92 -23.09 2.59
N SER A 90 -3.39 -24.32 2.50
CA SER A 90 -2.01 -24.64 2.92
C SER A 90 -0.94 -24.37 1.85
N GLY A 91 -1.28 -23.65 0.77
CA GLY A 91 -0.31 -23.24 -0.25
C GLY A 91 0.67 -22.19 0.25
N ILE A 92 1.69 -21.88 -0.57
CA ILE A 92 2.72 -20.90 -0.22
C ILE A 92 2.12 -19.51 0.00
N GLU A 93 1.10 -19.15 -0.77
CA GLU A 93 0.38 -17.88 -0.65
C GLU A 93 -0.37 -17.79 0.68
N GLY A 94 -0.96 -18.90 1.13
CA GLY A 94 -1.66 -18.96 2.41
C GLY A 94 -0.70 -18.88 3.60
N ALA A 95 0.46 -19.55 3.50
CA ALA A 95 1.53 -19.44 4.48
C ALA A 95 2.10 -18.02 4.54
N ALA A 96 2.37 -17.40 3.40
CA ALA A 96 2.84 -16.01 3.31
C ALA A 96 1.82 -15.04 3.91
N ALA A 97 0.53 -15.20 3.60
CA ALA A 97 -0.53 -14.38 4.17
C ALA A 97 -0.59 -14.50 5.70
N THR A 98 -0.46 -15.71 6.23
CA THR A 98 -0.44 -15.96 7.68
C THR A 98 0.77 -15.31 8.34
N MET A 99 1.94 -15.40 7.71
CA MET A 99 3.18 -14.78 8.18
C MET A 99 3.06 -13.24 8.21
N VAL A 100 2.60 -12.64 7.11
CA VAL A 100 2.42 -11.18 7.02
C VAL A 100 1.39 -10.69 8.05
N LEU A 101 0.29 -11.41 8.26
CA LEU A 101 -0.70 -11.06 9.29
C LEU A 101 -0.10 -11.10 10.71
N GLY A 102 0.69 -12.14 11.00
CA GLY A 102 1.36 -12.28 12.29
C GLY A 102 2.39 -11.16 12.52
N TRP A 103 3.14 -10.79 11.48
CA TRP A 103 4.08 -9.67 11.53
C TRP A 103 3.36 -8.33 11.71
N LEU A 104 2.32 -8.04 10.92
CA LEU A 104 1.53 -6.81 11.04
C LEU A 104 0.96 -6.63 12.45
N SER A 105 0.42 -7.71 13.02
CA SER A 105 -0.14 -7.68 14.38
C SER A 105 0.93 -7.33 15.42
N GLN A 106 2.13 -7.89 15.31
CA GLN A 106 3.24 -7.63 16.22
C GLN A 106 3.80 -6.21 16.06
N GLU A 107 4.05 -5.77 14.82
CA GLU A 107 4.63 -4.45 14.57
C GLU A 107 3.66 -3.33 14.91
N CYS A 108 2.37 -3.48 14.59
CA CYS A 108 1.36 -2.51 14.99
C CYS A 108 1.26 -2.44 16.52
N ALA A 109 1.29 -3.57 17.24
CA ALA A 109 1.30 -3.58 18.70
C ALA A 109 2.56 -2.93 19.28
N ARG A 110 3.75 -3.26 18.76
CA ARG A 110 5.04 -2.67 19.16
C ARG A 110 5.04 -1.16 18.98
N MET A 111 4.46 -0.69 17.88
CA MET A 111 4.35 0.72 17.57
C MET A 111 3.11 1.38 18.19
N GLY A 112 2.22 0.70 18.89
CA GLY A 112 0.98 1.30 19.41
C GLY A 112 0.06 1.86 18.31
N VAL A 113 0.07 1.24 17.14
CA VAL A 113 -0.83 1.52 16.01
C VAL A 113 -2.01 0.56 16.08
N PRO A 114 -3.27 1.03 16.02
CA PRO A 114 -4.43 0.15 15.94
C PRO A 114 -4.42 -0.65 14.63
N LEU A 115 -4.50 -1.98 14.75
CA LEU A 115 -4.63 -2.85 13.59
C LEU A 115 -6.02 -2.70 12.96
N GLY A 116 -6.10 -2.65 11.63
CA GLY A 116 -7.35 -2.56 10.90
C GLY A 116 -8.27 -3.78 11.07
N SER A 117 -9.53 -3.64 10.66
CA SER A 117 -10.53 -4.72 10.73
C SER A 117 -10.09 -5.93 9.90
N CYS A 118 -10.31 -7.13 10.44
CA CYS A 118 -10.16 -8.40 9.71
C CYS A 118 -11.30 -8.66 8.71
N ASP A 119 -12.33 -7.83 8.71
CA ASP A 119 -13.47 -7.92 7.80
C ASP A 119 -13.77 -6.55 7.18
N LEU A 120 -13.15 -6.30 6.02
CA LEU A 120 -13.30 -5.06 5.25
C LEU A 120 -14.12 -5.34 3.98
N PRO A 121 -15.30 -4.74 3.75
CA PRO A 121 -16.13 -5.07 2.60
C PRO A 121 -15.39 -4.79 1.28
N LEU A 122 -15.44 -5.73 0.35
CA LEU A 122 -14.92 -5.53 -1.01
C LEU A 122 -15.89 -4.65 -1.79
N ARG A 123 -15.37 -3.71 -2.58
CA ARG A 123 -16.18 -3.05 -3.61
C ARG A 123 -16.37 -3.98 -4.80
N SER A 124 -17.57 -3.98 -5.38
CA SER A 124 -17.84 -4.69 -6.62
C SER A 124 -17.07 -4.05 -7.79
N PRO A 125 -16.49 -4.84 -8.71
CA PRO A 125 -15.77 -4.33 -9.89
C PRO A 125 -16.60 -3.42 -10.80
N THR A 126 -17.93 -3.55 -10.79
CA THR A 126 -18.87 -2.82 -11.66
C THR A 126 -18.86 -1.29 -11.45
N GLU A 127 -18.24 -0.78 -10.38
CA GLU A 127 -18.13 0.66 -10.11
C GLU A 127 -16.91 1.33 -10.81
N GLN A 128 -16.06 0.57 -11.50
CA GLN A 128 -14.79 1.07 -12.07
C GLN A 128 -14.91 1.81 -13.41
N ASP A 129 -15.98 1.60 -14.20
CA ASP A 129 -16.06 2.14 -15.57
C ASP A 129 -16.57 3.59 -15.67
N ALA A 130 -16.97 4.22 -14.55
CA ALA A 130 -17.58 5.55 -14.55
C ALA A 130 -16.63 6.70 -14.16
N VAL A 131 -15.33 6.46 -14.03
CA VAL A 131 -14.37 7.48 -13.55
C VAL A 131 -13.35 7.84 -14.63
N GLY A 132 -13.88 8.31 -15.76
CA GLY A 132 -13.13 9.21 -16.65
C GLY A 132 -13.17 10.62 -16.09
N CYS A 133 -12.02 11.29 -15.99
CA CYS A 133 -11.92 12.69 -15.61
C CYS A 133 -12.88 13.56 -16.46
N ALA A 134 -13.92 14.13 -15.83
CA ALA A 134 -14.89 15.01 -16.51
C ALA A 134 -14.28 16.32 -17.06
N ALA A 135 -13.01 16.61 -16.73
CA ALA A 135 -12.29 17.78 -17.22
C ALA A 135 -11.45 17.53 -18.49
N CYS A 136 -11.31 16.27 -18.92
CA CYS A 136 -10.61 15.92 -20.16
C CYS A 136 -11.58 15.33 -21.20
N ALA A 137 -12.63 16.07 -21.54
CA ALA A 137 -13.40 15.78 -22.74
C ALA A 137 -12.55 16.18 -23.96
N LEU A 138 -11.82 15.23 -24.55
CA LEU A 138 -11.36 15.39 -25.92
C LEU A 138 -12.60 15.56 -26.81
N PRO A 139 -12.67 16.59 -27.66
CA PRO A 139 -13.82 16.80 -28.52
C PRO A 139 -13.95 15.61 -29.49
N GLN A 140 -14.99 14.80 -29.29
CA GLN A 140 -15.42 13.79 -30.25
C GLN A 140 -15.71 14.51 -31.58
N GLY A 141 -14.93 14.18 -32.61
CA GLY A 141 -15.06 14.77 -33.94
C GLY A 141 -16.49 14.60 -34.47
N LYS A 142 -17.10 15.70 -34.93
CA LYS A 142 -18.38 15.66 -35.63
C LYS A 142 -18.31 14.70 -36.82
N PRO A 143 -19.35 13.88 -37.07
CA PRO A 143 -19.46 13.19 -38.34
C PRO A 143 -19.63 14.23 -39.46
N ALA A 144 -18.81 14.10 -40.50
CA ALA A 144 -18.96 14.87 -41.73
C ALA A 144 -20.25 14.40 -42.44
N ASN A 145 -21.26 15.26 -42.48
CA ASN A 145 -22.39 15.16 -43.39
C ASN A 145 -22.07 15.90 -44.69
N GLY A 146 -22.25 15.22 -45.81
CA GLY A 146 -22.69 15.82 -47.07
C GLY A 146 -21.64 15.96 -48.18
N CYS A 147 -21.72 15.08 -49.18
CA CYS A 147 -22.29 15.37 -50.50
C CYS A 147 -22.63 14.05 -51.20
#